data_AF-A0A1A9HBQ6-F1
#
_entry.id   AF-A0A1A9HBQ6-F1
#
_cell.length_a   1.000
_cell.length_b   1.000
_cell.length_c   1.000
_cell.angle_alpha   90.00
_cell.angle_beta   90.00
_cell.angle_gamma   90.00
#
_symmetry.space_group_name_H-M   'P 1'
#
loop_
_entity.id
_entity.type
_entity.pdbx_description
1 polymer ?
#
loop_
_entity_poly.entity_id
_entity_poly.type
_entity_poly.pdbx_seq_one_letter_code
_entity_poly.pdbx_strand_id
1 'polypeptide(L)'
;MYLLESGAKYHGAKKILRRHYGTEKLGGVNSDEILNMGEVIKNGSVLLESFEKRPDRIRYAYEWDNNGVKLRLVVDDLKDSNKIFNFYSDRNTTGAGPIQDPPAKNNPTLKETTSQGKKLPKYNITLKDLKEVLKSDELNADAVEYIHQNKHKLVTDTLSIKEAKALNFKNPSEGKAVIDYQSIQHALNRHGKDSMLVKQSKQEPIAYEDIAHYRNIVQNADETLVSRDRSGNKVLVSFKQVNGHYIVVEQVGTKNNRLSFKTMFKVKGNYKDGSSYKNIAKTP
;
A
#
# COMPACT_ATOMS: atom_id res chain seq x y z
N MET A 1 -17.01 -9.78 -3.01
CA MET A 1 -18.34 -9.15 -2.85
C MET A 1 -18.69 -9.23 -1.37
N TYR A 2 -18.64 -8.13 -0.63
CA TYR A 2 -19.01 -8.14 0.80
C TYR A 2 -20.53 -8.16 0.91
N LEU A 3 -21.12 -9.28 1.32
CA LEU A 3 -22.54 -9.34 1.65
C LEU A 3 -22.73 -8.80 3.08
N LEU A 4 -23.58 -7.79 3.23
CA LEU A 4 -24.05 -7.34 4.55
C LEU A 4 -25.08 -8.36 5.03
N GLU A 5 -24.72 -9.18 6.01
CA GLU A 5 -25.71 -10.02 6.68
C GLU A 5 -26.80 -9.17 7.33
N SER A 6 -28.06 -9.65 7.26
CA SER A 6 -29.20 -9.04 7.92
C SER A 6 -29.01 -9.10 9.44
N GLY A 7 -28.38 -8.08 10.01
CA GLY A 7 -27.93 -8.11 11.40
C GLY A 7 -29.03 -8.05 12.47
N ALA A 8 -28.66 -8.47 13.68
CA ALA A 8 -29.48 -8.40 14.89
C ALA A 8 -29.62 -6.97 15.45
N LYS A 9 -30.44 -6.76 16.50
CA LYS A 9 -30.72 -5.44 17.13
C LYS A 9 -29.46 -4.61 17.47
N TYR A 10 -28.31 -5.26 17.67
CA TYR A 10 -27.04 -4.64 18.05
C TYR A 10 -25.88 -4.84 17.04
N HIS A 11 -26.11 -5.51 15.90
CA HIS A 11 -25.09 -5.84 14.90
C HIS A 11 -25.62 -5.72 13.45
N GLY A 12 -24.72 -5.64 12.46
CA GLY A 12 -25.02 -5.61 11.02
C GLY A 12 -25.92 -4.45 10.54
N ALA A 13 -26.51 -4.61 9.35
CA ALA A 13 -27.25 -3.54 8.66
C ALA A 13 -28.43 -2.97 9.48
N LYS A 14 -29.09 -3.79 10.31
CA LYS A 14 -30.21 -3.37 11.18
C LYS A 14 -29.79 -2.39 12.28
N LYS A 15 -28.56 -2.50 12.79
CA LYS A 15 -27.99 -1.56 13.76
C LYS A 15 -27.70 -0.20 13.11
N ILE A 16 -27.14 -0.22 11.90
CA ILE A 16 -26.85 1.00 11.10
C ILE A 16 -28.16 1.71 10.79
N LEU A 17 -29.16 0.98 10.31
CA LEU A 17 -30.49 1.53 10.03
C LEU A 17 -31.12 2.15 11.29
N ARG A 18 -31.04 1.49 12.44
CA ARG A 18 -31.65 2.02 13.66
C ARG A 18 -30.94 3.26 14.22
N ARG A 19 -29.61 3.29 14.21
CA ARG A 19 -28.81 4.36 14.85
C ARG A 19 -28.56 5.55 13.93
N HIS A 20 -28.45 5.30 12.63
CA HIS A 20 -27.93 6.27 11.67
C HIS A 20 -28.87 6.51 10.48
N TYR A 21 -29.97 5.77 10.30
CA TYR A 21 -30.92 6.08 9.22
C TYR A 21 -31.77 7.33 9.54
N GLY A 22 -31.93 8.17 8.53
CA GLY A 22 -32.73 9.40 8.56
C GLY A 22 -31.91 10.62 8.15
N THR A 23 -32.49 11.47 7.29
CA THR A 23 -31.88 12.74 6.85
C THR A 23 -31.95 13.83 7.91
N GLU A 24 -32.76 13.62 8.94
CA GLU A 24 -33.02 14.50 10.06
C GLU A 24 -32.03 14.34 11.23
N LYS A 25 -31.08 13.38 11.14
CA LYS A 25 -30.09 13.10 12.19
C LYS A 25 -28.70 13.56 11.77
N LEU A 26 -28.00 14.24 12.68
CA LEU A 26 -26.61 14.64 12.48
C LEU A 26 -25.72 13.39 12.34
N GLY A 27 -24.99 13.27 11.22
CA GLY A 27 -24.24 12.05 10.88
C GLY A 27 -25.09 10.91 10.31
N GLY A 28 -26.36 11.16 9.95
CA GLY A 28 -27.29 10.17 9.44
C GLY A 28 -27.12 9.85 7.94
N VAL A 29 -27.46 8.62 7.55
CA VAL A 29 -27.32 8.03 6.21
C VAL A 29 -28.70 7.75 5.60
N ASN A 30 -28.87 7.94 4.28
CA ASN A 30 -30.15 7.73 3.57
C ASN A 30 -30.15 6.36 2.86
N SER A 31 -31.27 5.99 2.23
CA SER A 31 -31.40 4.69 1.57
C SER A 31 -30.33 4.48 0.50
N ASP A 32 -30.10 5.50 -0.34
CA ASP A 32 -29.15 5.42 -1.47
C ASP A 32 -27.70 5.32 -0.99
N GLU A 33 -27.31 6.05 0.05
CA GLU A 33 -25.96 5.98 0.62
C GLU A 33 -25.70 4.64 1.32
N ILE A 34 -26.69 4.07 2.01
CA ILE A 34 -26.57 2.74 2.62
C ILE A 34 -26.38 1.67 1.54
N LEU A 35 -27.15 1.75 0.45
CA LEU A 35 -27.01 0.87 -0.72
C LEU A 35 -25.62 1.01 -1.37
N ASN A 36 -25.01 2.19 -1.28
CA ASN A 36 -23.70 2.51 -1.85
C ASN A 36 -22.53 2.45 -0.84
N MET A 37 -22.73 1.89 0.36
CA MET A 37 -21.65 1.78 1.37
C MET A 37 -20.43 0.99 0.86
N GLY A 38 -20.65 0.02 -0.04
CA GLY A 38 -19.57 -0.72 -0.69
C GLY A 38 -18.71 0.14 -1.63
N GLU A 39 -19.26 1.22 -2.17
CA GLU A 39 -18.53 2.18 -3.02
C GLU A 39 -17.55 3.02 -2.19
N VAL A 40 -17.80 3.23 -0.90
CA VAL A 40 -16.87 3.93 0.01
C VAL A 40 -15.62 3.08 0.25
N ILE A 41 -15.73 1.75 0.29
CA ILE A 41 -14.57 0.85 0.36
C ILE A 41 -13.79 0.85 -0.97
N LYS A 42 -14.49 0.93 -2.11
CA LYS A 42 -13.87 0.88 -3.43
C LYS A 42 -13.20 2.21 -3.84
N ASN A 43 -13.81 3.33 -3.49
CA ASN A 43 -13.46 4.66 -3.99
C ASN A 43 -12.92 5.59 -2.89
N GLY A 44 -13.12 5.25 -1.62
CA GLY A 44 -12.64 6.03 -0.48
C GLY A 44 -11.22 5.66 -0.06
N SER A 45 -10.54 6.62 0.55
CA SER A 45 -9.20 6.46 1.09
C SER A 45 -9.26 6.11 2.58
N VAL A 46 -8.38 5.24 3.06
CA VAL A 46 -8.25 4.97 4.50
C VAL A 46 -7.70 6.22 5.19
N LEU A 47 -8.41 6.70 6.21
CA LEU A 47 -7.95 7.76 7.10
C LEU A 47 -6.93 7.18 8.10
N LEU A 48 -5.65 7.49 7.93
CA LEU A 48 -4.60 6.97 8.81
C LEU A 48 -4.79 7.38 10.27
N GLU A 49 -5.34 8.57 10.51
CA GLU A 49 -5.67 9.11 11.84
C GLU A 49 -6.84 8.39 12.53
N SER A 50 -7.64 7.63 11.78
CA SER A 50 -8.79 6.88 12.32
C SER A 50 -8.40 5.53 12.93
N PHE A 51 -7.13 5.14 12.79
CA PHE A 51 -6.67 3.81 13.19
C PHE A 51 -6.55 3.67 14.72
N GLU A 52 -7.36 2.79 15.32
CA GLU A 52 -7.39 2.56 16.76
C GLU A 52 -7.20 1.06 17.06
N LYS A 53 -6.11 0.69 17.75
CA LYS A 53 -5.91 -0.70 18.19
C LYS A 53 -6.48 -0.90 19.59
N ARG A 54 -7.42 -1.82 19.72
CA ARG A 54 -8.00 -2.24 21.00
C ARG A 54 -7.64 -3.70 21.30
N PRO A 55 -7.85 -4.20 22.54
CA PRO A 55 -7.53 -5.58 22.88
C PRO A 55 -8.26 -6.64 22.06
N ASP A 56 -9.47 -6.33 21.57
CA ASP A 56 -10.39 -7.25 20.89
C ASP A 56 -10.61 -6.94 19.40
N ARG A 57 -10.21 -5.73 18.95
CA ARG A 57 -10.47 -5.25 17.59
C ARG A 57 -9.44 -4.23 17.11
N ILE A 58 -9.38 -4.03 15.81
CA ILE A 58 -8.67 -2.93 15.16
C ILE A 58 -9.72 -2.06 14.44
N ARG A 59 -9.78 -0.78 14.79
CA ARG A 59 -10.65 0.19 14.13
C ARG A 59 -9.89 0.93 13.04
N TYR A 60 -10.51 1.17 11.90
CA TYR A 60 -10.05 2.07 10.84
C TYR A 60 -11.25 2.65 10.10
N ALA A 61 -11.06 3.71 9.32
CA ALA A 61 -12.13 4.34 8.57
C ALA A 61 -11.71 4.63 7.13
N TYR A 62 -12.61 4.38 6.19
CA TYR A 62 -12.53 4.92 4.84
C TYR A 62 -13.30 6.23 4.78
N GLU A 63 -12.78 7.22 4.07
CA GLU A 63 -13.47 8.46 3.73
C GLU A 63 -13.51 8.64 2.23
N TRP A 64 -14.71 8.96 1.71
CA TRP A 64 -14.94 9.26 0.32
C TRP A 64 -15.67 10.59 0.21
N ASP A 65 -15.08 11.56 -0.50
CA ASP A 65 -15.78 12.76 -0.92
C ASP A 65 -16.56 12.44 -2.21
N ASN A 66 -17.88 12.46 -2.10
CA ASN A 66 -18.79 12.22 -3.21
C ASN A 66 -19.63 13.48 -3.45
N ASN A 67 -19.21 14.29 -4.43
CA ASN A 67 -19.89 15.52 -4.83
C ASN A 67 -20.05 16.53 -3.67
N GLY A 68 -19.03 16.68 -2.82
CA GLY A 68 -19.03 17.64 -1.71
C GLY A 68 -19.71 17.13 -0.44
N VAL A 69 -20.11 15.86 -0.40
CA VAL A 69 -20.53 15.15 0.81
C VAL A 69 -19.46 14.10 1.15
N LYS A 70 -18.90 14.18 2.34
CA LYS A 70 -17.97 13.19 2.87
C LYS A 70 -18.73 12.05 3.53
N LEU A 71 -18.53 10.87 2.96
CA LEU A 71 -19.02 9.60 3.46
C LEU A 71 -17.88 8.89 4.18
N ARG A 72 -18.11 8.51 5.45
CA ARG A 72 -17.11 7.83 6.27
C ARG A 72 -17.59 6.47 6.73
N LEU A 73 -16.87 5.42 6.37
CA LEU A 73 -17.11 4.05 6.80
C LEU A 73 -16.07 3.62 7.83
N VAL A 74 -16.48 3.53 9.09
CA VAL A 74 -15.65 3.02 10.18
C VAL A 74 -15.82 1.50 10.28
N VAL A 75 -14.71 0.78 10.21
CA VAL A 75 -14.61 -0.67 10.31
C VAL A 75 -13.93 -1.01 11.63
N ASP A 76 -14.61 -1.77 12.49
CA ASP A 76 -14.00 -2.48 13.60
C ASP A 76 -13.75 -3.93 13.15
N ASP A 77 -12.49 -4.29 12.96
CA ASP A 77 -12.03 -5.63 12.60
C ASP A 77 -11.74 -6.45 13.85
N LEU A 78 -12.56 -7.45 14.12
CA LEU A 78 -12.47 -8.29 15.30
C LEU A 78 -11.48 -9.43 15.08
N LYS A 79 -10.91 -9.96 16.17
CA LYS A 79 -9.93 -11.05 16.12
C LYS A 79 -10.45 -12.35 15.50
N ASP A 80 -11.75 -12.57 15.53
CA ASP A 80 -12.44 -13.74 14.99
C ASP A 80 -12.76 -13.60 13.49
N SER A 81 -12.14 -12.64 12.80
CA SER A 81 -12.39 -12.29 11.39
C SER A 81 -13.76 -11.68 11.10
N ASN A 82 -14.59 -11.44 12.13
CA ASN A 82 -15.83 -10.68 11.97
C ASN A 82 -15.53 -9.17 11.87
N LYS A 83 -16.36 -8.44 11.13
CA LYS A 83 -16.22 -6.98 10.98
C LYS A 83 -17.51 -6.27 11.40
N ILE A 84 -17.38 -5.17 12.14
CA ILE A 84 -18.49 -4.27 12.48
C ILE A 84 -18.31 -2.98 11.70
N PHE A 85 -19.33 -2.60 10.95
CA PHE A 85 -19.36 -1.38 10.16
C PHE A 85 -20.21 -0.32 10.83
N ASN A 86 -19.71 0.91 10.92
CA ASN A 86 -20.49 2.10 11.23
C ASN A 86 -20.30 3.10 10.07
N PHE A 87 -21.37 3.74 9.63
CA PHE A 87 -21.36 4.57 8.45
C PHE A 87 -21.93 5.95 8.76
N TYR A 88 -21.24 6.99 8.30
CA TYR A 88 -21.50 8.39 8.62
C TYR A 88 -21.49 9.23 7.33
N SER A 89 -22.33 10.26 7.28
CA SER A 89 -22.38 11.26 6.22
C SER A 89 -22.33 12.65 6.85
N ASP A 90 -21.52 13.55 6.31
CA ASP A 90 -21.40 14.94 6.79
C ASP A 90 -22.35 15.92 6.08
N ARG A 91 -23.31 15.41 5.29
CA ARG A 91 -24.21 16.24 4.49
C ARG A 91 -24.87 17.33 5.36
N ASN A 92 -25.08 18.49 4.77
CA ASN A 92 -25.89 19.54 5.39
C ASN A 92 -27.33 19.03 5.60
N THR A 93 -27.71 18.87 6.87
CA THR A 93 -29.08 18.52 7.25
C THR A 93 -29.86 19.82 7.47
N THR A 94 -30.87 20.08 6.64
CA THR A 94 -31.80 21.17 6.88
C THR A 94 -32.67 20.79 8.08
N GLY A 95 -32.36 21.34 9.27
CA GLY A 95 -33.20 21.20 10.47
C GLY A 95 -32.56 20.55 11.71
N ALA A 96 -31.25 20.26 11.72
CA ALA A 96 -30.58 19.84 12.96
C ALA A 96 -30.30 21.07 13.87
N GLY A 97 -30.75 21.00 15.13
CA GLY A 97 -30.55 22.05 16.13
C GLY A 97 -29.07 22.34 16.46
N PRO A 98 -28.78 23.40 17.23
CA PRO A 98 -27.42 23.89 17.45
C PRO A 98 -26.50 22.83 18.08
N ILE A 99 -25.23 22.91 17.70
CA ILE A 99 -24.11 22.05 18.12
C ILE A 99 -24.07 21.97 19.66
N GLN A 100 -24.34 20.80 20.24
CA GLN A 100 -23.92 20.50 21.60
C GLN A 100 -22.53 19.89 21.53
N ASP A 101 -21.54 20.63 22.04
CA ASP A 101 -20.22 20.05 22.30
C ASP A 101 -20.34 18.83 23.22
N PRO A 102 -19.55 17.77 23.00
CA PRO A 102 -19.54 16.62 23.89
C PRO A 102 -19.16 17.06 25.31
N PRO A 103 -19.72 16.44 26.36
CA PRO A 103 -19.43 16.83 27.74
C PRO A 103 -17.95 16.56 28.07
N ALA A 104 -17.15 17.61 28.00
CA ALA A 104 -15.83 17.64 28.60
C ALA A 104 -15.99 17.86 30.10
N LYS A 105 -15.82 16.79 30.91
CA LYS A 105 -15.23 16.85 32.26
C LYS A 105 -15.14 15.45 32.89
N ASN A 106 -13.96 15.19 33.44
CA ASN A 106 -13.57 14.05 34.29
C ASN A 106 -12.96 12.84 33.58
N ASN A 107 -11.69 12.94 33.17
CA ASN A 107 -10.59 12.23 33.85
C ASN A 107 -9.21 12.73 33.35
N PRO A 108 -8.11 12.48 34.06
CA PRO A 108 -7.24 13.50 34.61
C PRO A 108 -5.93 13.65 33.82
N THR A 109 -5.27 14.77 34.05
CA THR A 109 -3.90 15.10 33.62
C THR A 109 -3.79 15.43 32.13
N LEU A 110 -3.78 16.75 31.88
CA LEU A 110 -2.81 17.35 30.97
C LEU A 110 -1.42 16.83 31.34
N LYS A 111 -1.01 15.70 30.75
CA LYS A 111 0.32 15.68 30.20
C LYS A 111 0.16 16.18 28.78
N GLU A 112 0.75 17.34 28.51
CA GLU A 112 1.33 17.57 27.19
C GLU A 112 2.08 16.30 26.83
N THR A 113 1.45 15.45 26.02
CA THR A 113 2.15 14.28 25.52
C THR A 113 2.93 14.82 24.35
N THR A 114 4.13 15.29 24.67
CA THR A 114 5.30 15.19 23.82
C THR A 114 5.47 13.73 23.40
N SER A 115 4.61 13.27 22.52
CA SER A 115 4.94 12.30 21.51
C SER A 115 4.38 12.86 20.22
N GLN A 116 5.15 13.79 19.65
CA GLN A 116 5.53 13.62 18.26
C GLN A 116 5.55 12.11 17.98
N GLY A 117 4.50 11.58 17.32
CA GLY A 117 4.58 10.24 16.74
C GLY A 117 5.89 10.26 15.99
N LYS A 118 6.83 9.41 16.44
CA LYS A 118 8.25 9.54 16.16
C LYS A 118 8.43 9.92 14.70
N LYS A 119 8.77 11.19 14.43
CA LYS A 119 8.85 11.72 13.08
C LYS A 119 10.00 10.96 12.43
N LEU A 120 9.68 9.99 11.56
CA LEU A 120 10.69 9.16 10.95
C LEU A 120 11.72 10.03 10.22
N PRO A 121 13.01 9.64 10.19
CA PRO A 121 14.03 10.41 9.52
C PRO A 121 13.56 10.74 8.11
N LYS A 122 13.72 12.01 7.69
CA LYS A 122 13.04 12.59 6.51
C LYS A 122 13.18 11.83 5.18
N TYR A 123 14.00 10.78 5.08
CA TYR A 123 14.30 10.12 3.80
C TYR A 123 14.63 8.63 3.87
N ASN A 124 15.11 8.10 5.00
CA ASN A 124 15.51 6.69 5.11
C ASN A 124 14.75 6.02 6.25
N ILE A 125 13.97 4.99 5.93
CA ILE A 125 13.19 4.21 6.88
C ILE A 125 13.57 2.72 6.76
N THR A 126 13.29 1.95 7.81
CA THR A 126 13.49 0.51 7.87
C THR A 126 12.15 -0.22 8.00
N LEU A 127 12.13 -1.55 7.82
CA LEU A 127 10.92 -2.33 8.09
C LEU A 127 10.46 -2.20 9.55
N LYS A 128 11.39 -2.00 10.49
CA LYS A 128 11.03 -1.73 11.89
C LYS A 128 10.28 -0.41 12.04
N ASP A 129 10.69 0.62 11.31
CA ASP A 129 10.00 1.92 11.30
C ASP A 129 8.60 1.81 10.68
N LEU A 130 8.47 1.02 9.60
CA LEU A 130 7.16 0.70 9.01
C LEU A 130 6.30 -0.16 9.94
N LYS A 131 6.89 -1.10 10.69
CA LYS A 131 6.17 -1.87 11.72
C LYS A 131 5.65 -0.96 12.84
N GLU A 132 6.43 0.05 13.23
CA GLU A 132 6.00 1.04 14.21
C GLU A 132 4.82 1.90 13.68
N VAL A 133 4.81 2.24 12.39
CA VAL A 133 3.79 3.13 11.78
C VAL A 133 2.56 2.39 11.24
N LEU A 134 2.77 1.32 10.47
CA LEU A 134 1.76 0.57 9.72
C LEU A 134 1.45 -0.80 10.34
N LYS A 135 2.17 -1.22 11.39
CA LYS A 135 2.00 -2.53 12.05
C LYS A 135 2.13 -3.72 11.09
N SER A 136 2.89 -3.54 10.01
CA SER A 136 3.29 -4.61 9.09
C SER A 136 4.70 -5.07 9.39
N ASP A 137 4.90 -6.38 9.38
CA ASP A 137 6.21 -7.00 9.56
C ASP A 137 6.96 -7.19 8.22
N GLU A 138 6.26 -6.95 7.11
CA GLU A 138 6.74 -7.16 5.74
C GLU A 138 6.41 -5.94 4.84
N LEU A 139 7.07 -5.87 3.69
CA LEU A 139 6.72 -4.90 2.65
C LEU A 139 5.37 -5.30 2.03
N ASN A 140 4.34 -4.46 2.19
CA ASN A 140 3.01 -4.64 1.61
C ASN A 140 2.62 -3.40 0.76
N ALA A 141 1.46 -3.43 0.12
CA ALA A 141 1.00 -2.32 -0.73
C ALA A 141 0.94 -0.98 0.01
N ASP A 142 0.38 -0.95 1.23
CA ASP A 142 0.28 0.26 2.05
C ASP A 142 1.65 0.86 2.36
N ALA A 143 2.65 0.01 2.65
CA ALA A 143 4.02 0.43 2.87
C ALA A 143 4.66 0.99 1.60
N VAL A 144 4.43 0.38 0.45
CA VAL A 144 4.93 0.88 -0.85
C VAL A 144 4.30 2.25 -1.16
N GLU A 145 2.99 2.39 -0.96
CA GLU A 145 2.30 3.67 -1.13
C GLU A 145 2.84 4.73 -0.17
N TYR A 146 3.03 4.38 1.10
CA TYR A 146 3.60 5.29 2.09
C TYR A 146 4.99 5.78 1.68
N ILE A 147 5.87 4.87 1.23
CA ILE A 147 7.21 5.22 0.75
C ILE A 147 7.11 6.20 -0.43
N HIS A 148 6.20 5.91 -1.37
CA HIS A 148 6.01 6.70 -2.57
C HIS A 148 5.52 8.13 -2.26
N GLN A 149 4.40 8.25 -1.54
CA GLN A 149 3.76 9.54 -1.26
C GLN A 149 4.60 10.43 -0.34
N ASN A 150 5.33 9.82 0.61
CA ASN A 150 6.16 10.55 1.57
C ASN A 150 7.62 10.71 1.13
N LYS A 151 7.95 10.34 -0.12
CA LYS A 151 9.28 10.50 -0.73
C LYS A 151 10.40 9.86 0.08
N HIS A 152 10.13 8.68 0.62
CA HIS A 152 11.07 7.93 1.43
C HIS A 152 11.85 6.88 0.63
N LYS A 153 12.83 6.29 1.32
CA LYS A 153 13.58 5.12 0.91
C LYS A 153 13.54 4.11 2.05
N LEU A 154 13.26 2.86 1.71
CA LEU A 154 13.23 1.73 2.62
C LEU A 154 14.40 0.80 2.37
N VAL A 155 15.07 0.37 3.44
CA VAL A 155 15.92 -0.84 3.41
C VAL A 155 15.03 -2.05 3.67
N THR A 156 14.86 -2.93 2.69
CA THR A 156 13.97 -4.09 2.78
C THR A 156 14.66 -5.27 3.46
N ASP A 157 15.82 -5.69 2.94
CA ASP A 157 16.50 -6.91 3.39
C ASP A 157 18.01 -6.73 3.52
N THR A 158 18.63 -7.66 4.23
CA THR A 158 20.06 -7.97 4.05
C THR A 158 20.21 -8.92 2.88
N LEU A 159 21.16 -8.64 1.99
CA LEU A 159 21.43 -9.51 0.85
C LEU A 159 22.19 -10.75 1.27
N SER A 160 22.01 -11.83 0.52
CA SER A 160 22.89 -12.99 0.64
C SER A 160 24.31 -12.63 0.16
N ILE A 161 25.32 -13.29 0.73
CA ILE A 161 26.71 -13.13 0.29
C ILE A 161 26.87 -13.47 -1.19
N LYS A 162 26.08 -14.43 -1.71
CA LYS A 162 26.06 -14.82 -3.12
C LYS A 162 25.60 -13.67 -4.02
N GLU A 163 24.46 -13.04 -3.72
CA GLU A 163 23.96 -11.87 -4.47
C GLU A 163 24.98 -10.72 -4.43
N ALA A 164 25.52 -10.41 -3.25
CA ALA A 164 26.46 -9.31 -3.08
C ALA A 164 27.80 -9.54 -3.80
N LYS A 165 28.30 -10.79 -3.84
CA LYS A 165 29.49 -11.16 -4.62
C LYS A 165 29.25 -11.08 -6.12
N ALA A 166 28.10 -11.50 -6.64
CA ALA A 166 27.76 -11.36 -8.05
C ALA A 166 27.80 -9.89 -8.53
N LEU A 167 27.52 -8.97 -7.61
CA LEU A 167 27.56 -7.53 -7.82
C LEU A 167 28.93 -6.88 -7.57
N ASN A 168 29.95 -7.64 -7.18
CA ASN A 168 31.27 -7.14 -6.78
C ASN A 168 31.20 -6.07 -5.67
N PHE A 169 30.30 -6.25 -4.70
CA PHE A 169 30.25 -5.37 -3.53
C PHE A 169 31.57 -5.45 -2.77
N LYS A 170 32.08 -4.29 -2.34
CA LYS A 170 33.33 -4.21 -1.59
C LYS A 170 33.24 -4.96 -0.25
N ASN A 171 32.08 -4.82 0.40
CA ASN A 171 31.76 -5.53 1.64
C ASN A 171 30.48 -6.37 1.42
N PRO A 172 30.59 -7.62 0.94
CA PRO A 172 29.42 -8.44 0.64
C PRO A 172 28.52 -8.72 1.86
N SER A 173 29.08 -8.78 3.07
CA SER A 173 28.35 -8.99 4.32
C SER A 173 27.45 -7.81 4.71
N GLU A 174 27.70 -6.62 4.16
CA GLU A 174 26.93 -5.40 4.43
C GLU A 174 25.90 -5.09 3.34
N GLY A 175 25.75 -5.99 2.35
CA GLY A 175 24.82 -5.81 1.25
C GLY A 175 23.38 -5.62 1.74
N LYS A 176 22.71 -4.56 1.26
CA LYS A 176 21.30 -4.30 1.59
C LYS A 176 20.45 -4.11 0.33
N ALA A 177 19.27 -4.72 0.32
CA ALA A 177 18.23 -4.42 -0.66
C ALA A 177 17.51 -3.12 -0.27
N VAL A 178 17.20 -2.29 -1.26
CA VAL A 178 16.63 -0.96 -1.05
C VAL A 178 15.53 -0.69 -2.08
N ILE A 179 14.47 -0.02 -1.67
CA ILE A 179 13.44 0.54 -2.56
C ILE A 179 13.20 2.00 -2.19
N ASP A 180 13.02 2.87 -3.17
CA ASP A 180 12.77 4.30 -2.94
C ASP A 180 11.59 4.82 -3.76
N TYR A 181 11.09 6.00 -3.38
CA TYR A 181 9.95 6.62 -4.04
C TYR A 181 10.21 6.88 -5.53
N GLN A 182 11.45 7.18 -5.95
CA GLN A 182 11.77 7.52 -7.33
C GLN A 182 11.66 6.28 -8.24
N SER A 183 12.15 5.14 -7.76
CA SER A 183 12.03 3.85 -8.46
C SER A 183 10.59 3.34 -8.50
N ILE A 184 9.81 3.53 -7.43
CA ILE A 184 8.36 3.25 -7.42
C ILE A 184 7.64 4.13 -8.46
N GLN A 185 7.87 5.44 -8.42
CA GLN A 185 7.30 6.40 -9.37
C GLN A 185 7.68 6.05 -10.81
N HIS A 186 8.93 5.69 -11.05
CA HIS A 186 9.41 5.28 -12.37
C HIS A 186 8.67 4.04 -12.88
N ALA A 187 8.55 3.00 -12.04
CA ALA A 187 7.86 1.77 -12.41
C ALA A 187 6.38 2.04 -12.74
N LEU A 188 5.67 2.82 -11.91
CA LEU A 188 4.26 3.16 -12.15
C LEU A 188 4.06 4.06 -13.36
N ASN A 189 4.92 5.03 -13.61
CA ASN A 189 4.82 5.90 -14.79
C ASN A 189 5.02 5.13 -16.09
N ARG A 190 5.85 4.08 -16.07
CA ARG A 190 6.15 3.27 -17.26
C ARG A 190 5.18 2.12 -17.42
N HIS A 191 4.76 1.49 -16.33
CA HIS A 191 4.07 0.19 -16.36
C HIS A 191 2.79 0.16 -15.53
N GLY A 192 2.40 1.25 -14.88
CA GLY A 192 1.13 1.36 -14.16
C GLY A 192 -0.07 1.51 -15.11
N LYS A 193 -1.27 1.35 -14.56
CA LYS A 193 -2.55 1.37 -15.31
C LYS A 193 -2.70 2.57 -16.26
N ASP A 194 -2.14 3.72 -15.87
CA ASP A 194 -2.25 4.96 -16.63
C ASP A 194 -1.13 5.20 -17.64
N SER A 195 -0.14 4.32 -17.72
CA SER A 195 1.00 4.49 -18.63
C SER A 195 0.60 4.34 -20.10
N MET A 196 1.31 5.05 -20.98
CA MET A 196 1.11 4.89 -22.43
C MET A 196 1.38 3.46 -22.89
N LEU A 197 2.33 2.75 -22.27
CA LEU A 197 2.61 1.35 -22.62
C LEU A 197 1.40 0.47 -22.32
N VAL A 198 0.79 0.59 -21.15
CA VAL A 198 -0.42 -0.18 -20.83
C VAL A 198 -1.56 0.20 -21.77
N LYS A 199 -1.77 1.50 -22.01
CA LYS A 199 -2.84 2.02 -22.87
C LYS A 199 -2.69 1.63 -24.35
N GLN A 200 -1.46 1.58 -24.88
CA GLN A 200 -1.21 1.41 -26.32
C GLN A 200 -0.73 0.00 -26.69
N SER A 201 0.12 -0.63 -25.87
CA SER A 201 0.75 -1.92 -26.21
C SER A 201 0.08 -3.13 -25.55
N LYS A 202 -1.04 -2.94 -24.84
CA LYS A 202 -1.76 -3.99 -24.08
C LYS A 202 -0.84 -4.71 -23.08
N GLN A 203 0.19 -4.01 -22.60
CA GLN A 203 1.01 -4.48 -21.49
C GLN A 203 0.13 -4.60 -20.25
N GLU A 204 0.30 -5.69 -19.50
CA GLU A 204 -0.41 -5.83 -18.23
C GLU A 204 0.15 -4.83 -17.21
N PRO A 205 -0.71 -4.03 -16.54
CA PRO A 205 -0.24 -3.02 -15.61
C PRO A 205 0.32 -3.63 -14.33
N ILE A 206 1.17 -2.84 -13.66
CA ILE A 206 1.58 -3.07 -12.28
C ILE A 206 0.91 -2.07 -11.32
N ALA A 207 0.74 -2.47 -10.08
CA ALA A 207 0.28 -1.64 -8.96
C ALA A 207 1.20 -1.79 -7.75
N TYR A 208 0.90 -1.09 -6.65
CA TYR A 208 1.65 -1.22 -5.40
C TYR A 208 1.71 -2.65 -4.88
N GLU A 209 0.62 -3.41 -5.05
CA GLU A 209 0.55 -4.83 -4.69
C GLU A 209 1.62 -5.66 -5.41
N ASP A 210 1.83 -5.42 -6.71
CA ASP A 210 2.88 -6.13 -7.45
C ASP A 210 4.28 -5.73 -6.93
N ILE A 211 4.49 -4.43 -6.70
CA ILE A 211 5.77 -3.89 -6.22
C ILE A 211 6.11 -4.41 -4.83
N ALA A 212 5.13 -4.58 -3.94
CA ALA A 212 5.34 -5.08 -2.60
C ALA A 212 6.02 -6.46 -2.59
N HIS A 213 5.73 -7.30 -3.58
CA HIS A 213 6.23 -8.67 -3.69
C HIS A 213 7.54 -8.80 -4.49
N TYR A 214 8.18 -7.69 -4.90
CA TYR A 214 9.32 -7.75 -5.81
C TYR A 214 10.49 -8.60 -5.29
N ARG A 215 10.76 -8.61 -3.98
CA ARG A 215 11.84 -9.42 -3.37
C ARG A 215 11.55 -10.91 -3.46
N ASN A 216 10.31 -11.32 -3.19
CA ASN A 216 9.90 -12.70 -3.34
C ASN A 216 10.03 -13.16 -4.80
N ILE A 217 9.63 -12.31 -5.75
CA ILE A 217 9.77 -12.59 -7.19
C ILE A 217 11.25 -12.79 -7.57
N VAL A 218 12.14 -11.91 -7.11
CA VAL A 218 13.58 -12.02 -7.40
C VAL A 218 14.20 -13.26 -6.77
N GLN A 219 13.89 -13.57 -5.51
CA GLN A 219 14.44 -14.74 -4.81
C GLN A 219 14.01 -16.06 -5.43
N ASN A 220 12.82 -16.09 -6.03
CA ASN A 220 12.25 -17.27 -6.67
C ASN A 220 12.30 -17.18 -8.21
N ALA A 221 13.08 -16.26 -8.77
CA ALA A 221 13.19 -16.07 -10.22
C ALA A 221 13.73 -17.34 -10.90
N ASP A 222 13.23 -17.65 -12.09
CA ASP A 222 13.67 -18.81 -12.86
C ASP A 222 15.07 -18.56 -13.46
N GLU A 223 15.39 -17.30 -13.76
CA GLU A 223 16.72 -16.90 -14.20
C GLU A 223 17.03 -15.48 -13.75
N THR A 224 18.28 -15.20 -13.37
CA THR A 224 18.75 -13.84 -13.11
C THR A 224 20.05 -13.60 -13.86
N LEU A 225 20.05 -12.58 -14.70
CA LEU A 225 21.21 -12.18 -15.50
C LEU A 225 21.83 -10.89 -14.96
N VAL A 226 23.13 -10.72 -15.21
CA VAL A 226 23.85 -9.48 -14.89
C VAL A 226 23.99 -8.67 -16.17
N SER A 227 23.53 -7.42 -16.13
CA SER A 227 23.68 -6.42 -17.19
C SER A 227 24.40 -5.18 -16.64
N ARG A 228 24.52 -4.13 -17.45
CA ARG A 228 25.02 -2.81 -17.03
C ARG A 228 24.05 -1.71 -17.46
N ASP A 229 23.88 -0.72 -16.59
CA ASP A 229 23.19 0.51 -16.96
C ASP A 229 24.12 1.44 -17.77
N ARG A 230 23.56 2.56 -18.24
CA ARG A 230 24.31 3.57 -19.02
C ARG A 230 25.46 4.21 -18.24
N SER A 231 25.42 4.15 -16.91
CA SER A 231 26.44 4.66 -16.01
C SER A 231 27.49 3.59 -15.67
N GLY A 232 27.39 2.40 -16.27
CA GLY A 232 28.29 1.27 -16.05
C GLY A 232 28.02 0.48 -14.76
N ASN A 233 26.97 0.82 -14.01
CA ASN A 233 26.60 0.09 -12.80
C ASN A 233 26.04 -1.28 -13.16
N LYS A 234 26.37 -2.30 -12.39
CA LYS A 234 25.80 -3.64 -12.58
C LYS A 234 24.31 -3.63 -12.26
N VAL A 235 23.51 -4.23 -13.13
CA VAL A 235 22.07 -4.40 -12.96
C VAL A 235 21.77 -5.89 -12.92
N LEU A 236 21.12 -6.38 -11.86
CA LEU A 236 20.52 -7.70 -11.86
C LEU A 236 19.15 -7.60 -12.52
N VAL A 237 18.91 -8.46 -13.50
CA VAL A 237 17.64 -8.57 -14.20
C VAL A 237 17.11 -9.96 -13.95
N SER A 238 16.09 -10.04 -13.10
CA SER A 238 15.46 -11.29 -12.69
C SER A 238 14.19 -11.54 -13.49
N PHE A 239 14.06 -12.75 -14.03
CA PHE A 239 12.95 -13.20 -14.85
C PHE A 239 12.18 -14.30 -14.11
N LYS A 240 10.87 -14.08 -13.92
CA LYS A 240 9.96 -15.07 -13.35
C LYS A 240 8.85 -15.41 -14.36
N GLN A 241 8.83 -16.63 -14.86
CA GLN A 241 7.77 -17.15 -15.70
C GLN A 241 6.52 -17.46 -14.85
N VAL A 242 5.37 -16.96 -15.29
CA VAL A 242 4.07 -17.15 -14.63
C VAL A 242 2.99 -17.34 -15.69
N ASN A 243 2.52 -18.57 -15.89
CA ASN A 243 1.33 -18.93 -16.68
C ASN A 243 1.06 -18.06 -17.92
N GLY A 244 1.86 -18.25 -18.98
CA GLY A 244 1.69 -17.54 -20.25
C GLY A 244 2.17 -16.09 -20.26
N HIS A 245 2.70 -15.59 -19.14
CA HIS A 245 3.35 -14.29 -18.98
C HIS A 245 4.64 -14.46 -18.18
N TYR A 246 5.46 -13.43 -18.12
CA TYR A 246 6.61 -13.36 -17.24
C TYR A 246 6.76 -11.98 -16.62
N ILE A 247 7.35 -11.95 -15.43
CA ILE A 247 7.66 -10.75 -14.67
C ILE A 247 9.15 -10.49 -14.79
N VAL A 248 9.51 -9.24 -15.05
CA VAL A 248 10.89 -8.75 -15.01
C VAL A 248 11.02 -7.82 -13.83
N VAL A 249 12.06 -8.02 -13.02
CA VAL A 249 12.46 -7.10 -11.97
C VAL A 249 13.91 -6.69 -12.22
N GLU A 250 14.16 -5.38 -12.31
CA GLU A 250 15.52 -4.84 -12.41
C GLU A 250 15.94 -4.24 -11.08
N GLN A 251 17.14 -4.61 -10.63
CA GLN A 251 17.78 -4.00 -9.47
C GLN A 251 19.19 -3.55 -9.82
N VAL A 252 19.57 -2.34 -9.43
CA VAL A 252 20.89 -1.78 -9.70
C VAL A 252 21.79 -1.87 -8.46
N GLY A 253 22.97 -2.45 -8.64
CA GLY A 253 24.02 -2.45 -7.64
C GLY A 253 24.72 -1.10 -7.60
N THR A 254 24.85 -0.52 -6.42
CA THR A 254 25.52 0.76 -6.19
C THR A 254 26.87 0.56 -5.50
N LYS A 255 27.74 1.57 -5.58
CA LYS A 255 29.07 1.56 -4.93
C LYS A 255 29.01 1.48 -3.39
N ASN A 256 27.86 1.76 -2.79
CA ASN A 256 27.66 1.78 -1.33
C ASN A 256 27.04 0.46 -0.82
N ASN A 257 27.30 -0.66 -1.51
CA ASN A 257 26.77 -1.99 -1.21
C ASN A 257 25.23 -2.04 -1.11
N ARG A 258 24.53 -1.23 -1.92
CA ARG A 258 23.06 -1.26 -2.03
C ARG A 258 22.63 -1.86 -3.35
N LEU A 259 21.68 -2.79 -3.28
CA LEU A 259 20.96 -3.31 -4.42
C LEU A 259 19.59 -2.63 -4.46
N SER A 260 19.48 -1.58 -5.26
CA SER A 260 18.27 -0.75 -5.33
C SER A 260 17.29 -1.28 -6.36
N PHE A 261 16.01 -1.41 -5.99
CA PHE A 261 14.91 -1.58 -6.93
C PHE A 261 14.95 -0.46 -7.97
N LYS A 262 14.79 -0.82 -9.25
CA LYS A 262 14.85 0.13 -10.37
C LYS A 262 13.54 0.18 -11.13
N THR A 263 13.00 -0.98 -11.49
CA THR A 263 11.69 -1.11 -12.13
C THR A 263 11.19 -2.54 -12.04
N MET A 264 9.90 -2.75 -12.32
CA MET A 264 9.34 -4.05 -12.62
C MET A 264 8.27 -3.93 -13.70
N PHE A 265 8.00 -5.01 -14.42
CA PHE A 265 6.92 -5.05 -15.39
C PHE A 265 6.55 -6.49 -15.78
N LYS A 266 5.35 -6.63 -16.35
CA LYS A 266 4.80 -7.90 -16.85
C LYS A 266 4.81 -7.90 -18.38
N VAL A 267 5.06 -9.06 -18.98
CA VAL A 267 5.05 -9.26 -20.44
C VAL A 267 4.44 -10.61 -20.78
N LYS A 268 3.72 -10.70 -21.90
CA LYS A 268 3.14 -11.96 -22.39
C LYS A 268 4.21 -12.87 -23.00
N GLY A 269 4.01 -14.17 -22.88
CA GLY A 269 4.84 -15.19 -23.53
C GLY A 269 5.96 -15.73 -22.64
N ASN A 270 7.03 -16.23 -23.28
CA ASN A 270 8.18 -16.81 -22.61
C ASN A 270 9.28 -15.77 -22.40
N TYR A 271 9.89 -15.72 -21.21
CA TYR A 271 10.91 -14.72 -20.91
C TYR A 271 12.15 -14.79 -21.81
N LYS A 272 12.53 -15.99 -22.28
CA LYS A 272 13.67 -16.19 -23.19
C LYS A 272 13.45 -15.58 -24.56
N ASP A 273 12.18 -15.44 -24.96
CA ASP A 273 11.80 -14.78 -26.21
C ASP A 273 11.72 -13.27 -26.09
N GLY A 274 11.68 -12.76 -24.86
CA GLY A 274 11.57 -11.35 -24.53
C GLY A 274 12.77 -10.52 -24.98
N SER A 275 12.49 -9.27 -25.37
CA SER A 275 13.53 -8.32 -25.79
C SER A 275 14.56 -8.05 -24.68
N SER A 276 14.12 -7.90 -23.43
CA SER A 276 15.02 -7.71 -22.28
C SER A 276 16.01 -8.87 -22.12
N TYR A 277 15.55 -10.12 -22.27
CA TYR A 277 16.42 -11.30 -22.18
C TYR A 277 17.41 -11.33 -23.35
N LYS A 278 16.90 -11.24 -24.59
CA LYS A 278 17.71 -11.28 -25.81
C LYS A 278 18.78 -10.19 -25.84
N ASN A 279 18.48 -9.00 -25.34
CA ASN A 279 19.45 -7.90 -25.31
C ASN A 279 20.61 -8.20 -24.35
N ILE A 280 20.33 -8.81 -23.20
CA ILE A 280 21.36 -9.15 -22.22
C ILE A 280 22.16 -10.37 -22.68
N ALA A 281 21.49 -11.42 -23.14
CA ALA A 281 22.11 -12.67 -23.58
C ALA A 281 23.02 -12.51 -24.81
N LYS A 282 22.84 -11.45 -25.60
CA LYS A 282 23.71 -11.11 -26.74
C LYS A 282 24.95 -10.31 -26.37
N THR A 283 25.04 -9.84 -25.12
CA THR A 283 26.20 -9.07 -24.66
C THR A 283 27.26 -10.08 -24.20
N PRO A 284 28.45 -10.14 -24.84
CA PRO A 284 29.48 -11.12 -24.52
C PRO A 284 30.07 -10.97 -23.11
#